data_AF-A0A813KTY7-F1
#
_entry.id   AF-A0A813KTY7-F1
#
_cell.length_a   1.000
_cell.length_b   1.000
_cell.length_c   1.000
_cell.angle_alpha   90.00
_cell.angle_beta   90.00
_cell.angle_gamma   90.00
#
_symmetry.space_group_name_H-M   'P 1'
#
loop_
_entity.id
_entity.type
_entity.pdbx_description
1 polymer ?
#
loop_
_entity_poly.entity_id
_entity_poly.type
_entity_poly.pdbx_seq_one_letter_code
_entity_poly.pdbx_strand_id
1 'polypeptide(L)'
;MAPSAQLISQVKPRGATGSRETAVASNKEELGQKRQAEESKNSKAARRRKSIATPQQNAAGIPCEARPAICDLRTIVINLERRADRMEGCQERLQLHCPELPFTRFLATDGRQTQIPLEEVTTSWNTARNVIYQKKRAIRMGWDDLDTYAVRELALSPGERGCSSSHIRAWRHCLEQSGGTERPLLVLEDDAAPTAEFCELLDRAMGALPADAHLLYLGYSQASEWKRELSPELVQSEYVWTTVAYLVWPAGAKLLLDRLPVNEPVDNWMAALAAQDEIKAYCVRPEVVLQADAWNVNSDVAHSDEHYWGPNSDSDIRHSDAPEAMAASVAEGSCFWDIDSDSE
;
A
#
# COMPACT_ATOMS: atom_id res chain seq x y z
N MET A 1 -11.29 59.21 21.37
CA MET A 1 -12.65 59.74 21.64
C MET A 1 -13.63 58.60 21.45
N ALA A 2 -14.34 58.25 22.52
CA ALA A 2 -15.39 57.21 22.55
C ALA A 2 -16.71 57.71 21.95
N PRO A 3 -17.66 56.79 21.72
CA PRO A 3 -18.89 56.77 22.54
C PRO A 3 -19.24 55.30 22.96
N SER A 4 -19.54 54.91 24.20
CA SER A 4 -20.72 55.16 25.09
C SER A 4 -22.08 55.11 24.37
N ALA A 5 -23.14 54.43 24.81
CA ALA A 5 -23.41 53.46 25.87
C ALA A 5 -24.83 52.85 25.66
N GLN A 6 -25.00 51.58 26.07
CA GLN A 6 -26.13 50.92 26.77
C GLN A 6 -27.63 51.17 26.45
N LEU A 7 -28.39 50.06 26.37
CA LEU A 7 -29.69 49.78 27.05
C LEU A 7 -30.12 48.33 26.71
N ILE A 8 -29.87 47.30 27.53
CA ILE A 8 -30.68 46.74 28.65
C ILE A 8 -32.21 46.78 28.45
N SER A 9 -32.84 45.61 28.25
CA SER A 9 -33.93 45.15 29.13
C SER A 9 -34.07 43.61 29.10
N GLN A 10 -34.12 43.03 30.31
CA GLN A 10 -34.43 41.64 30.63
C GLN A 10 -35.87 41.56 31.14
N VAL A 11 -36.61 40.48 30.83
CA VAL A 11 -37.55 39.73 31.72
C VAL A 11 -37.74 38.34 31.05
N LYS A 12 -37.21 37.18 31.48
CA LYS A 12 -37.36 36.32 32.69
C LYS A 12 -38.75 35.60 32.85
N PRO A 13 -38.83 34.43 33.52
CA PRO A 13 -39.36 33.17 32.98
C PRO A 13 -40.46 32.50 33.84
N ARG A 14 -40.97 31.33 33.43
CA ARG A 14 -41.71 30.33 34.25
C ARG A 14 -41.35 28.95 33.67
N GLY A 15 -40.88 27.89 34.36
CA GLY A 15 -41.17 27.36 35.71
C GLY A 15 -42.57 26.71 35.71
N ALA A 16 -42.84 25.46 36.06
CA ALA A 16 -42.10 24.29 36.53
C ALA A 16 -43.11 23.10 36.65
N THR A 17 -42.61 21.86 36.57
CA THR A 17 -43.06 20.62 37.27
C THR A 17 -44.48 20.04 37.10
N GLY A 18 -44.55 18.71 36.90
CA GLY A 18 -45.74 17.90 37.18
C GLY A 18 -45.62 16.44 36.72
N SER A 19 -45.31 15.56 37.65
CA SER A 19 -45.18 14.10 37.53
C SER A 19 -46.54 13.38 37.43
N ARG A 20 -46.62 12.24 36.71
CA ARG A 20 -47.47 11.10 37.10
C ARG A 20 -47.13 9.81 36.35
N GLU A 21 -46.89 8.75 37.13
CA GLU A 21 -46.81 7.35 36.71
C GLU A 21 -48.18 6.72 36.46
N THR A 22 -48.12 5.54 35.84
CA THR A 22 -49.09 4.42 35.76
C THR A 22 -50.06 4.41 34.57
N ALA A 23 -49.89 3.40 33.69
CA ALA A 23 -50.84 2.29 33.51
C ALA A 23 -50.87 1.70 32.08
N VAL A 24 -50.47 0.42 32.01
CA VAL A 24 -51.18 -0.68 31.31
C VAL A 24 -51.03 -0.81 29.78
N ALA A 25 -50.13 -1.73 29.41
CA ALA A 25 -50.36 -2.90 28.57
C ALA A 25 -51.48 -2.86 27.51
N SER A 26 -51.08 -2.73 26.24
CA SER A 26 -51.68 -3.44 25.10
C SER A 26 -50.92 -3.04 23.84
N ASN A 27 -50.04 -3.90 23.32
CA ASN A 27 -49.65 -3.94 21.89
C ASN A 27 -48.63 -5.07 21.65
N LYS A 28 -49.01 -6.30 22.00
CA LYS A 28 -48.26 -7.51 21.63
C LYS A 28 -49.04 -8.50 20.77
N GLU A 29 -50.19 -8.10 20.20
CA GLU A 29 -51.02 -9.00 19.38
C GLU A 29 -51.17 -8.60 17.90
N GLU A 30 -50.57 -7.49 17.42
CA GLU A 30 -50.76 -7.04 16.03
C GLU A 30 -49.60 -7.33 15.05
N LEU A 31 -48.53 -8.01 15.47
CA LEU A 31 -47.44 -8.42 14.55
C LEU A 31 -47.45 -9.91 14.17
N GLY A 32 -48.36 -10.70 14.75
CA GLY A 32 -48.43 -12.15 14.59
C GLY A 32 -49.29 -12.66 13.44
N GLN A 33 -50.08 -11.81 12.78
CA GLN A 33 -51.12 -12.25 11.81
C GLN A 33 -50.87 -11.82 10.36
N LYS A 34 -49.71 -11.21 10.04
CA LYS A 34 -49.29 -10.92 8.66
C LYS A 34 -48.29 -11.94 8.07
N ARG A 35 -48.06 -13.05 8.76
CA ARG A 35 -47.08 -14.09 8.37
C ARG A 35 -47.67 -15.41 7.86
N GLN A 36 -48.98 -15.52 7.64
CA GLN A 36 -49.62 -16.79 7.24
C GLN A 36 -50.61 -16.71 6.07
N ALA A 37 -50.57 -15.64 5.25
CA ALA A 37 -51.49 -15.47 4.12
C ALA A 37 -50.84 -15.43 2.72
N GLU A 38 -49.51 -15.57 2.60
CA GLU A 38 -48.82 -15.63 1.30
C GLU A 38 -48.24 -17.00 0.93
N GLU A 39 -48.27 -17.99 1.83
CA GLU A 39 -47.72 -19.33 1.59
C GLU A 39 -48.65 -20.32 0.88
N SER A 40 -49.79 -19.88 0.35
CA SER A 40 -50.69 -20.79 -0.37
C SER A 40 -51.32 -20.13 -1.59
N LYS A 41 -50.49 -19.84 -2.61
CA LYS A 41 -50.88 -19.57 -4.01
C LYS A 41 -49.65 -19.43 -4.92
N ASN A 42 -49.04 -20.55 -5.31
CA ASN A 42 -48.59 -20.85 -6.70
C ASN A 42 -47.61 -22.01 -6.77
N SER A 43 -48.10 -23.20 -6.44
CA SER A 43 -47.69 -24.40 -7.15
C SER A 43 -48.37 -24.40 -8.52
N LYS A 44 -47.64 -24.00 -9.59
CA LYS A 44 -47.79 -24.40 -11.01
C LYS A 44 -47.26 -23.30 -11.94
N ALA A 45 -45.96 -23.32 -12.20
CA ALA A 45 -45.39 -22.87 -13.46
C ALA A 45 -43.98 -23.43 -13.60
N ALA A 46 -43.91 -24.72 -13.93
CA ALA A 46 -42.70 -25.34 -14.45
C ALA A 46 -42.32 -24.65 -15.77
N ARG A 47 -41.18 -23.95 -15.80
CA ARG A 47 -40.56 -23.49 -17.03
C ARG A 47 -39.04 -23.58 -16.93
N ARG A 48 -38.54 -24.69 -17.50
CA ARG A 48 -37.21 -24.90 -18.12
C ARG A 48 -36.04 -24.13 -17.49
N ARG A 49 -35.30 -24.81 -16.61
CA ARG A 49 -33.88 -24.54 -16.38
C ARG A 49 -33.12 -24.82 -17.68
N LYS A 50 -32.62 -23.78 -18.34
CA LYS A 50 -31.66 -23.92 -19.44
C LYS A 50 -30.34 -24.40 -18.84
N SER A 51 -29.82 -25.46 -19.43
CA SER A 51 -28.58 -26.14 -19.07
C SER A 51 -27.39 -25.18 -19.09
N ILE A 52 -26.51 -25.41 -18.12
CA ILE A 52 -25.14 -24.91 -18.03
C ILE A 52 -24.48 -25.07 -19.41
N ALA A 53 -24.12 -23.94 -20.01
CA ALA A 53 -23.27 -23.91 -21.20
C ALA A 53 -21.82 -24.06 -20.72
N THR A 54 -21.18 -25.14 -21.15
CA THR A 54 -19.73 -25.37 -21.06
C THR A 54 -19.00 -24.18 -21.69
N PRO A 55 -17.92 -23.64 -21.09
CA PRO A 55 -17.15 -22.59 -21.74
C PRO A 55 -16.46 -23.19 -22.98
N GLN A 56 -16.92 -22.77 -24.16
CA GLN A 56 -16.21 -23.00 -25.41
C GLN A 56 -14.88 -22.26 -25.35
N GLN A 57 -13.79 -23.02 -25.39
CA GLN A 57 -12.49 -22.57 -25.84
C GLN A 57 -12.67 -21.98 -27.25
N ASN A 58 -12.42 -20.68 -27.41
CA ASN A 58 -11.94 -20.03 -28.63
C ASN A 58 -11.76 -18.53 -28.37
N ALA A 59 -10.56 -18.13 -27.97
CA ALA A 59 -10.02 -16.82 -28.31
C ALA A 59 -8.69 -17.08 -29.02
N ALA A 60 -8.63 -16.64 -30.28
CA ALA A 60 -7.49 -16.78 -31.16
C ALA A 60 -6.24 -16.13 -30.52
N GLY A 61 -5.13 -16.87 -30.58
CA GLY A 61 -3.87 -16.50 -29.95
C GLY A 61 -3.29 -15.20 -30.51
N ILE A 62 -3.19 -14.21 -29.65
CA ILE A 62 -2.03 -13.32 -29.65
C ILE A 62 -0.84 -14.20 -29.24
N PRO A 63 0.34 -14.11 -29.88
CA PRO A 63 1.51 -14.83 -29.40
C PRO A 63 1.71 -14.46 -27.93
N CYS A 64 1.55 -15.43 -27.04
CA CYS A 64 1.98 -15.29 -25.66
C CYS A 64 3.49 -15.11 -25.75
N GLU A 65 3.98 -13.87 -25.63
CA GLU A 65 5.40 -13.67 -25.38
C GLU A 65 5.77 -14.57 -24.21
N ALA A 66 6.81 -15.39 -24.39
CA ALA A 66 7.25 -16.31 -23.37
C ALA A 66 7.50 -15.52 -22.09
N ARG A 67 6.95 -15.99 -20.96
CA ARG A 67 7.19 -15.37 -19.65
C ARG A 67 8.69 -15.23 -19.45
N PRO A 68 9.21 -14.06 -19.08
CA PRO A 68 10.64 -13.91 -18.86
C PRO A 68 11.04 -14.86 -17.72
N ALA A 69 12.05 -15.68 -17.95
CA ALA A 69 12.69 -16.36 -16.85
C ALA A 69 13.28 -15.31 -15.89
N ILE A 70 13.47 -15.66 -14.61
CA ILE A 70 14.05 -14.74 -13.63
C ILE A 70 15.40 -14.17 -14.11
N CYS A 71 16.20 -14.97 -14.82
CA CYS A 71 17.47 -14.58 -15.41
C CYS A 71 17.35 -13.58 -16.58
N ASP A 72 16.15 -13.41 -17.15
CA ASP A 72 15.86 -12.45 -18.22
C ASP A 72 15.26 -11.14 -17.67
N LEU A 73 14.91 -11.08 -16.37
CA LEU A 73 14.36 -9.89 -15.75
C LEU A 73 15.45 -8.85 -15.52
N ARG A 74 15.38 -7.77 -16.29
CA ARG A 74 16.22 -6.60 -16.07
C ARG A 74 15.86 -5.99 -14.73
N THR A 75 16.86 -5.87 -13.88
CA THR A 75 16.68 -5.39 -12.51
C THR A 75 17.60 -4.23 -12.20
N ILE A 76 17.04 -3.23 -11.52
CA ILE A 76 17.82 -2.16 -10.90
C ILE A 76 17.60 -2.17 -9.39
N VAL A 77 18.64 -1.81 -8.64
CA VAL A 77 18.57 -1.55 -7.21
C VAL A 77 18.82 -0.06 -6.97
N ILE A 78 17.80 0.66 -6.55
CA ILE A 78 17.86 2.07 -6.18
C ILE A 78 18.63 2.17 -4.86
N ASN A 79 19.78 2.84 -4.90
CA ASN A 79 20.65 2.97 -3.74
C ASN A 79 21.35 4.33 -3.74
N LEU A 80 21.39 4.98 -2.58
CA LEU A 80 22.13 6.23 -2.40
C LEU A 80 23.63 5.99 -2.53
N GLU A 81 24.34 6.89 -3.21
CA GLU A 81 25.78 6.75 -3.45
C GLU A 81 26.57 6.51 -2.14
N ARG A 82 26.21 7.27 -1.10
CA ARG A 82 26.81 7.23 0.23
C ARG A 82 26.46 5.99 1.08
N ARG A 83 25.50 5.16 0.66
CA ARG A 83 25.01 3.97 1.41
C ARG A 83 25.51 2.67 0.78
N ALA A 84 26.84 2.54 0.67
CA ALA A 84 27.46 1.32 0.16
C ALA A 84 27.17 0.10 1.06
N ASP A 85 27.02 0.34 2.37
CA ASP A 85 26.61 -0.64 3.38
C ASP A 85 25.26 -1.30 3.05
N ARG A 86 24.23 -0.50 2.72
CA ARG A 86 22.90 -1.01 2.35
C ARG A 86 22.95 -1.79 1.04
N MET A 87 23.72 -1.30 0.06
CA MET A 87 23.89 -1.99 -1.23
C MET A 87 24.55 -3.37 -1.05
N GLU A 88 25.58 -3.48 -0.21
CA GLU A 88 26.26 -4.74 0.11
C GLU A 88 25.28 -5.73 0.76
N GLY A 89 24.54 -5.29 1.79
CA GLY A 89 23.53 -6.13 2.44
C GLY A 89 22.41 -6.56 1.48
N CYS A 90 21.96 -5.68 0.59
CA CYS A 90 20.99 -6.04 -0.46
C CYS A 90 21.54 -7.10 -1.40
N GLN A 91 22.79 -6.96 -1.83
CA GLN A 91 23.44 -7.92 -2.71
C GLN A 91 23.57 -9.29 -2.05
N GLU A 92 23.91 -9.36 -0.76
CA GLU A 92 23.97 -10.62 -0.01
C GLU A 92 22.60 -11.32 0.03
N ARG A 93 21.51 -10.57 0.32
CA ARG A 93 20.15 -11.11 0.34
C ARG A 93 19.70 -11.59 -1.04
N LEU A 94 20.00 -10.84 -2.10
CA LEU A 94 19.71 -11.23 -3.48
C LEU A 94 20.50 -12.49 -3.87
N GLN A 95 21.78 -12.57 -3.51
CA GLN A 95 22.62 -13.74 -3.81
C GLN A 95 22.15 -14.99 -3.06
N LEU A 96 21.60 -14.83 -1.86
CA LEU A 96 21.08 -15.93 -1.05
C LEU A 96 19.78 -16.50 -1.61
N HIS A 97 18.84 -15.64 -2.01
CA HIS A 97 17.46 -16.06 -2.34
C HIS A 97 17.17 -16.11 -3.84
N CYS A 98 17.88 -15.35 -4.66
CA CYS A 98 17.70 -15.32 -6.11
C CYS A 98 19.05 -15.12 -6.84
N PRO A 99 19.99 -16.07 -6.72
CA PRO A 99 21.36 -15.95 -7.26
C PRO A 99 21.42 -15.77 -8.79
N GLU A 100 20.37 -16.14 -9.50
CA GLU A 100 20.28 -16.03 -10.96
C GLU A 100 19.68 -14.70 -11.44
N LEU A 101 19.21 -13.85 -10.53
CA LEU A 101 18.61 -12.56 -10.88
C LEU A 101 19.70 -11.54 -11.22
N PRO A 102 19.85 -11.10 -12.49
CA PRO A 102 20.80 -10.07 -12.82
C PRO A 102 20.28 -8.72 -12.33
N PHE A 103 21.13 -7.96 -11.65
CA PHE A 103 20.80 -6.60 -11.24
C PHE A 103 21.97 -5.63 -11.45
N THR A 104 21.62 -4.35 -11.52
CA THR A 104 22.59 -3.25 -11.56
C THR A 104 22.25 -2.22 -10.49
N ARG A 105 23.28 -1.63 -9.88
CA ARG A 105 23.08 -0.50 -8.97
C ARG A 105 22.60 0.71 -9.77
N PHE A 106 21.51 1.32 -9.32
CA PHE A 106 20.95 2.54 -9.88
C PHE A 106 21.04 3.64 -8.83
N LEU A 107 21.85 4.66 -9.10
CA LEU A 107 22.10 5.72 -8.13
C LEU A 107 20.79 6.44 -7.80
N ALA A 108 20.41 6.46 -6.53
CA ALA A 108 19.28 7.20 -6.01
C ALA A 108 19.58 8.71 -5.98
N THR A 109 18.52 9.52 -6.06
CA THR A 109 18.61 10.97 -5.93
C THR A 109 18.68 11.31 -4.45
N ASP A 110 19.81 11.87 -3.99
CA ASP A 110 19.87 12.45 -2.65
C ASP A 110 19.15 13.81 -2.66
N GLY A 111 17.91 13.84 -2.20
CA GLY A 111 17.11 15.06 -2.17
C GLY A 111 17.59 16.11 -1.16
N ARG A 112 18.55 15.79 -0.27
CA ARG A 112 19.24 16.79 0.56
C ARG A 112 20.32 17.54 -0.21
N GLN A 113 20.88 16.92 -1.25
CA GLN A 113 21.98 17.45 -2.05
C GLN A 113 21.55 17.92 -3.44
N THR A 114 20.43 17.38 -3.94
CA THR A 114 19.96 17.59 -5.32
C THR A 114 18.75 18.50 -5.34
N GLN A 115 18.81 19.56 -6.13
CA GLN A 115 17.62 20.36 -6.42
C GLN A 115 16.70 19.57 -7.37
N ILE A 116 15.56 19.13 -6.84
CA ILE A 116 14.56 18.39 -7.62
C ILE A 116 13.56 19.38 -8.24
N PRO A 117 13.31 19.32 -9.56
CA PRO A 117 12.40 20.23 -10.25
C PRO A 117 10.95 20.09 -9.77
N LEU A 118 10.19 21.20 -9.77
CA LEU A 118 8.80 21.24 -9.30
C LEU A 118 7.83 20.58 -10.27
N GLU A 119 8.19 20.52 -11.55
CA GLU A 119 7.49 19.77 -12.59
C GLU A 119 7.60 18.24 -12.40
N GLU A 120 8.58 17.78 -11.61
CA GLU A 120 8.72 16.36 -11.27
C GLU A 120 8.09 16.06 -9.90
N VAL A 121 8.44 16.85 -8.88
CA VAL A 121 7.98 16.60 -7.51
C VAL A 121 7.68 17.92 -6.80
N THR A 122 6.46 18.03 -6.27
CA THR A 122 6.03 19.21 -5.51
C THR A 122 6.82 19.35 -4.19
N THR A 123 6.57 20.43 -3.45
CA THR A 123 7.20 20.69 -2.14
C THR A 123 6.27 20.42 -0.96
N SER A 124 4.99 20.19 -1.22
CA SER A 124 3.98 19.93 -0.20
C SER A 124 2.86 19.05 -0.75
N TRP A 125 2.13 18.44 0.16
CA TRP A 125 1.03 17.53 -0.15
C TRP A 125 -0.09 17.61 0.87
N ASN A 126 -1.30 17.32 0.39
CA ASN A 126 -2.50 17.23 1.20
C ASN A 126 -2.76 15.76 1.57
N THR A 127 -2.84 15.47 2.87
CA THR A 127 -2.95 14.08 3.35
C THR A 127 -4.36 13.49 3.29
N ALA A 128 -5.38 14.22 2.80
CA ALA A 128 -6.77 13.81 2.91
C ALA A 128 -7.04 12.41 2.36
N ARG A 129 -6.42 12.06 1.24
CA ARG A 129 -6.55 10.72 0.65
C ARG A 129 -5.88 9.68 1.54
N ASN A 130 -4.63 9.91 1.94
CA ASN A 130 -3.90 8.97 2.79
C ASN A 130 -4.65 8.71 4.09
N VAL A 131 -5.26 9.73 4.71
CA VAL A 131 -6.09 9.60 5.92
C VAL A 131 -7.26 8.63 5.73
N ILE A 132 -7.91 8.62 4.56
CA ILE A 132 -8.99 7.66 4.27
C ILE A 132 -8.44 6.24 4.34
N TYR A 133 -7.28 5.99 3.72
CA TYR A 133 -6.68 4.67 3.63
C TYR A 133 -6.01 4.22 4.93
N GLN A 134 -5.44 5.14 5.69
CA GLN A 134 -4.99 4.91 7.06
C GLN A 134 -6.14 4.44 7.95
N LYS A 135 -7.29 5.13 7.92
CA LYS A 135 -8.50 4.70 8.65
C LYS A 135 -9.03 3.34 8.19
N LYS A 136 -9.01 3.06 6.88
CA LYS A 136 -9.38 1.74 6.34
C LYS A 136 -8.48 0.64 6.92
N ARG A 137 -7.16 0.85 6.96
CA ARG A 137 -6.21 -0.09 7.56
C ARG A 137 -6.48 -0.27 9.06
N ALA A 138 -6.64 0.83 9.79
CA ALA A 138 -6.92 0.80 11.22
C ALA A 138 -8.15 -0.07 11.55
N ILE A 139 -9.25 0.11 10.80
CA ILE A 139 -10.46 -0.71 10.94
C ILE A 139 -10.17 -2.18 10.64
N ARG A 140 -9.44 -2.47 9.56
CA ARG A 140 -9.10 -3.85 9.17
C ARG A 140 -8.24 -4.55 10.22
N MET A 141 -7.32 -3.81 10.83
CA MET A 141 -6.41 -4.32 11.86
C MET A 141 -7.01 -4.28 13.27
N GLY A 142 -8.19 -3.70 13.44
CA GLY A 142 -8.86 -3.56 14.74
C GLY A 142 -8.21 -2.55 15.68
N TRP A 143 -7.52 -1.53 15.15
CA TRP A 143 -6.91 -0.47 15.94
C TRP A 143 -7.95 0.56 16.38
N ASP A 144 -7.85 1.00 17.64
CA ASP A 144 -8.78 1.93 18.30
C ASP A 144 -8.18 3.33 18.40
N ASP A 145 -7.75 3.88 17.26
CA ASP A 145 -7.07 5.18 17.16
C ASP A 145 -7.63 6.06 16.01
N LEU A 146 -8.84 5.76 15.54
CA LEU A 146 -9.43 6.42 14.36
C LEU A 146 -9.56 7.94 14.46
N ASP A 147 -9.61 8.48 15.67
CA ASP A 147 -9.74 9.90 15.98
C ASP A 147 -8.42 10.67 15.81
N THR A 148 -7.28 9.98 15.83
CA THR A 148 -5.95 10.58 15.67
C THR A 148 -5.62 10.95 14.22
N TYR A 149 -6.22 10.27 13.24
CA TYR A 149 -5.97 10.55 11.82
C TYR A 149 -6.69 11.83 11.38
N ALA A 150 -5.92 12.90 11.26
CA ALA A 150 -6.38 14.23 10.86
C ALA A 150 -5.75 14.67 9.54
N VAL A 151 -6.57 15.26 8.66
CA VAL A 151 -6.09 15.84 7.39
C VAL A 151 -5.16 17.02 7.66
N ARG A 152 -4.04 17.07 6.94
CA ARG A 152 -3.00 18.09 7.06
C ARG A 152 -2.48 18.49 5.67
N GLU A 153 -1.90 19.68 5.62
CA GLU A 153 -0.97 20.08 4.57
C GLU A 153 0.44 19.91 5.13
N LEU A 154 1.25 19.08 4.49
CA LEU A 154 2.61 18.76 4.93
C LEU A 154 3.62 19.17 3.88
N ALA A 155 4.79 19.65 4.30
CA ALA A 155 5.93 19.81 3.41
C ALA A 155 6.53 18.44 3.13
N LEU A 156 6.75 18.11 1.86
CA LEU A 156 7.48 16.89 1.50
C LEU A 156 8.93 17.04 1.98
N SER A 157 9.40 16.04 2.70
CA SER A 157 10.78 15.99 3.18
C SER A 157 11.75 15.92 1.99
N PRO A 158 13.00 16.35 2.15
CA PRO A 158 14.03 16.13 1.14
C PRO A 158 14.18 14.65 0.77
N GLY A 159 14.00 13.73 1.73
CA GLY A 159 14.05 12.29 1.50
C GLY A 159 12.90 11.79 0.62
N GLU A 160 11.66 12.19 0.91
CA GLU A 160 10.48 11.83 0.12
C GLU A 160 10.59 12.34 -1.32
N ARG A 161 11.08 13.57 -1.49
CA ARG A 161 11.33 14.13 -2.83
C ARG A 161 12.44 13.37 -3.56
N GLY A 162 13.53 13.02 -2.86
CA GLY A 162 14.63 12.22 -3.40
C GLY A 162 14.19 10.82 -3.82
N CYS A 163 13.38 10.15 -3.00
CA CYS A 163 12.76 8.87 -3.32
C CYS A 163 11.91 9.02 -4.60
N SER A 164 10.97 9.97 -4.63
CA SER A 164 10.12 10.25 -5.80
C SER A 164 10.94 10.48 -7.08
N SER A 165 11.97 11.32 -7.02
CA SER A 165 12.87 11.58 -8.15
C SER A 165 13.62 10.32 -8.62
N SER A 166 13.99 9.43 -7.71
CA SER A 166 14.65 8.16 -8.04
C SER A 166 13.72 7.24 -8.84
N HIS A 167 12.46 7.11 -8.41
CA HIS A 167 11.46 6.31 -9.14
C HIS A 167 11.08 6.93 -10.49
N ILE A 168 10.98 8.27 -10.59
CA ILE A 168 10.78 8.94 -11.88
C ILE A 168 11.91 8.60 -12.86
N ARG A 169 13.16 8.62 -12.41
CA ARG A 169 14.31 8.20 -13.23
C ARG A 169 14.28 6.71 -13.56
N ALA A 170 13.81 5.85 -12.66
CA ALA A 170 13.60 4.44 -12.94
C ALA A 170 12.53 4.23 -14.04
N TRP A 171 11.44 5.00 -14.03
CA TRP A 171 10.40 4.93 -15.07
C TRP A 171 10.94 5.40 -16.43
N ARG A 172 11.73 6.48 -16.46
CA ARG A 172 12.44 6.91 -17.68
C ARG A 172 13.39 5.83 -18.19
N HIS A 173 14.16 5.22 -17.28
CA HIS A 173 15.05 4.11 -17.59
C HIS A 173 14.30 2.91 -18.17
N CYS A 174 13.14 2.55 -17.63
CA CYS A 174 12.26 1.51 -18.18
C CYS A 174 11.91 1.78 -19.65
N LEU A 175 11.51 3.03 -19.97
CA LEU A 175 11.17 3.41 -21.34
C LEU A 175 12.40 3.39 -22.28
N GLU A 176 13.52 3.95 -21.84
CA GLU A 176 14.77 4.01 -22.61
C GLU A 176 15.29 2.61 -22.95
N GLN A 177 15.22 1.69 -21.99
CA GLN A 177 15.71 0.33 -22.16
C GLN A 177 14.68 -0.58 -22.84
N SER A 178 13.39 -0.21 -22.91
CA SER A 178 12.33 -1.06 -23.50
C SER A 178 12.68 -1.58 -24.90
N GLY A 179 13.42 -0.80 -25.71
CA GLY A 179 13.78 -1.17 -27.08
C GLY A 179 12.56 -1.41 -27.97
N GLY A 180 11.40 -0.83 -27.61
CA GLY A 180 10.11 -1.08 -28.27
C GLY A 180 9.43 -2.41 -27.87
N THR A 181 9.94 -3.11 -26.86
CA THR A 181 9.31 -4.30 -26.27
C THR A 181 8.55 -3.95 -25.01
N GLU A 182 7.51 -4.70 -24.66
CA GLU A 182 6.76 -4.53 -23.40
C GLU A 182 7.34 -5.38 -22.26
N ARG A 183 8.67 -5.57 -22.25
CA ARG A 183 9.34 -6.28 -21.15
C ARG A 183 9.43 -5.38 -19.92
N PRO A 184 9.00 -5.84 -18.73
CA PRO A 184 9.04 -5.03 -17.52
C PRO A 184 10.46 -4.79 -17.03
N LEU A 185 10.61 -3.75 -16.22
CA LEU A 185 11.78 -3.49 -15.37
C LEU A 185 11.42 -3.90 -13.94
N LEU A 186 12.26 -4.71 -13.30
CA LEU A 186 12.20 -4.94 -11.86
C LEU A 186 12.94 -3.79 -11.16
N VAL A 187 12.23 -3.08 -10.30
CA VAL A 187 12.77 -2.01 -9.46
C VAL A 187 12.80 -2.52 -8.03
N LEU A 188 13.98 -2.49 -7.43
CA LEU A 188 14.22 -2.81 -6.02
C LEU A 188 14.79 -1.58 -5.32
N GLU A 189 14.47 -1.39 -4.04
CA GLU A 189 15.22 -0.54 -3.13
C GLU A 189 16.35 -1.35 -2.46
N ASP A 190 17.34 -0.69 -1.88
CA ASP A 190 18.51 -1.31 -1.24
C ASP A 190 18.23 -1.97 0.12
N ASP A 191 17.00 -1.87 0.61
CA ASP A 191 16.49 -2.66 1.74
C ASP A 191 15.56 -3.79 1.28
N ALA A 192 15.52 -4.11 -0.02
CA ALA A 192 14.82 -5.31 -0.49
C ALA A 192 15.41 -6.59 0.12
N ALA A 193 14.52 -7.45 0.63
CA ALA A 193 14.83 -8.74 1.21
C ALA A 193 13.90 -9.82 0.59
N PRO A 194 14.31 -10.47 -0.51
CA PRO A 194 13.52 -11.52 -1.13
C PRO A 194 13.31 -12.72 -0.18
N THR A 195 12.15 -13.36 -0.25
CA THR A 195 11.85 -14.57 0.52
C THR A 195 12.42 -15.82 -0.15
N ALA A 196 12.44 -16.96 0.57
CA ALA A 196 12.88 -18.23 0.01
C ALA A 196 11.98 -18.70 -1.16
N GLU A 197 10.70 -18.32 -1.14
CA GLU A 197 9.70 -18.67 -2.14
C GLU A 197 9.65 -17.69 -3.32
N PHE A 198 10.53 -16.68 -3.37
CA PHE A 198 10.48 -15.57 -4.33
C PHE A 198 10.28 -16.03 -5.78
N CYS A 199 11.18 -16.89 -6.28
CA CYS A 199 11.15 -17.34 -7.67
C CYS A 199 9.86 -18.11 -7.99
N GLU A 200 9.44 -18.97 -7.07
CA GLU A 200 8.31 -19.89 -7.25
C GLU A 200 6.97 -19.14 -7.27
N LEU A 201 6.77 -18.23 -6.32
CA LEU A 201 5.55 -17.43 -6.21
C LEU A 201 5.47 -16.36 -7.30
N LEU A 202 6.61 -15.76 -7.68
CA LEU A 202 6.66 -14.82 -8.79
C LEU A 202 6.24 -15.50 -10.11
N ASP A 203 6.75 -16.70 -10.42
CA ASP A 203 6.37 -17.43 -11.64
C ASP A 203 4.87 -17.75 -11.68
N ARG A 204 4.30 -18.21 -10.55
CA ARG A 204 2.85 -18.43 -10.43
C ARG A 204 2.04 -17.15 -10.64
N ALA A 205 2.43 -16.07 -9.98
CA ALA A 205 1.73 -14.79 -10.09
C ALA A 205 1.81 -14.23 -11.53
N MET A 206 2.99 -14.25 -12.15
CA MET A 206 3.20 -13.87 -13.56
C MET A 206 2.36 -14.72 -14.50
N GLY A 207 2.06 -15.97 -14.13
CA GLY A 207 1.21 -16.84 -14.92
C GLY A 207 -0.28 -16.55 -14.87
N ALA A 208 -0.76 -15.88 -13.82
CA ALA A 208 -2.12 -15.40 -13.68
C ALA A 208 -2.26 -13.91 -14.07
N LEU A 209 -1.14 -13.20 -14.26
CA LEU A 209 -1.11 -11.77 -14.48
C LEU A 209 -1.78 -11.39 -15.81
N PRO A 210 -2.73 -10.42 -15.80
CA PRO A 210 -3.27 -9.88 -17.04
C PRO A 210 -2.20 -9.26 -17.93
N ALA A 211 -2.27 -9.53 -19.23
CA ALA A 211 -1.26 -9.08 -20.20
C ALA A 211 -1.16 -7.54 -20.33
N ASP A 212 -2.16 -6.82 -19.84
CA ASP A 212 -2.24 -5.36 -19.83
C ASP A 212 -1.93 -4.76 -18.45
N ALA A 213 -1.24 -5.51 -17.57
CA ALA A 213 -0.77 -5.00 -16.30
C ALA A 213 0.20 -3.83 -16.49
N HIS A 214 0.08 -2.82 -15.63
CA HIS A 214 1.00 -1.68 -15.61
C HIS A 214 2.07 -1.86 -14.54
N LEU A 215 1.68 -2.43 -13.39
CA LEU A 215 2.55 -2.67 -12.23
C LEU A 215 2.23 -4.02 -11.58
N LEU A 216 3.26 -4.65 -11.02
CA LEU A 216 3.14 -5.79 -10.11
C LEU A 216 4.05 -5.55 -8.88
N TYR A 217 3.44 -5.31 -7.72
CA TYR A 217 4.14 -5.16 -6.44
C TYR A 217 4.56 -6.52 -5.90
N LEU A 218 5.81 -6.59 -5.42
CA LEU A 218 6.44 -7.79 -4.85
C LEU A 218 6.64 -7.68 -3.34
N GLY A 219 6.76 -6.45 -2.86
CA GLY A 219 6.69 -6.07 -1.44
C GLY A 219 5.84 -4.83 -1.30
N TYR A 220 5.02 -4.77 -0.26
CA TYR A 220 4.06 -3.69 -0.05
C TYR A 220 3.56 -3.68 1.41
N SER A 221 2.84 -2.63 1.81
CA SER A 221 1.97 -2.68 3.00
C SER A 221 0.53 -2.43 2.58
N GLN A 222 -0.38 -3.31 2.99
CA GLN A 222 -1.75 -3.29 2.48
C GLN A 222 -2.58 -2.21 3.21
N ALA A 223 -3.12 -1.20 2.51
CA ALA A 223 -3.98 -0.20 3.17
C ALA A 223 -5.46 -0.56 3.19
N SER A 224 -5.92 -1.25 2.16
CA SER A 224 -7.34 -1.48 1.88
C SER A 224 -7.56 -2.89 1.38
N GLU A 225 -8.81 -3.32 1.33
CA GLU A 225 -9.18 -4.61 0.72
C GLU A 225 -8.73 -4.69 -0.75
N TRP A 226 -8.56 -5.91 -1.24
CA TRP A 226 -8.23 -6.15 -2.63
C TRP A 226 -9.40 -5.77 -3.54
N LYS A 227 -9.14 -5.13 -4.69
CA LYS A 227 -10.19 -4.87 -5.69
C LYS A 227 -10.75 -6.19 -6.23
N ARG A 228 -9.87 -7.16 -6.44
CA ARG A 228 -10.19 -8.46 -7.00
C ARG A 228 -9.13 -9.49 -6.63
N GLU A 229 -9.56 -10.72 -6.40
CA GLU A 229 -8.68 -11.89 -6.36
C GLU A 229 -8.63 -12.57 -7.74
N LEU A 230 -7.43 -12.82 -8.25
CA LEU A 230 -7.22 -13.44 -9.56
C LEU A 230 -6.76 -14.90 -9.43
N SER A 231 -5.88 -15.16 -8.46
CA SER A 231 -5.43 -16.48 -8.06
C SER A 231 -5.03 -16.46 -6.57
N PRO A 232 -4.64 -17.60 -5.97
CA PRO A 232 -4.06 -17.58 -4.63
C PRO A 232 -2.86 -16.62 -4.53
N GLU A 233 -2.03 -16.59 -5.58
CA GLU A 233 -0.80 -15.80 -5.66
C GLU A 233 -0.94 -14.37 -6.20
N LEU A 234 -2.12 -13.98 -6.68
CA LEU A 234 -2.29 -12.72 -7.40
C LEU A 234 -3.61 -12.03 -7.06
N VAL A 235 -3.48 -10.77 -6.66
CA VAL A 235 -4.60 -9.87 -6.38
C VAL A 235 -4.43 -8.55 -7.12
N GLN A 236 -5.55 -7.88 -7.39
CA GLN A 236 -5.55 -6.51 -7.89
C GLN A 236 -5.60 -5.54 -6.70
N SER A 237 -4.65 -4.60 -6.63
CA SER A 237 -4.55 -3.65 -5.53
C SER A 237 -5.58 -2.53 -5.65
N GLU A 238 -6.13 -2.09 -4.52
CA GLU A 238 -6.82 -0.80 -4.43
C GLU A 238 -5.81 0.28 -4.03
N TYR A 239 -5.19 0.11 -2.87
CA TYR A 239 -4.23 1.06 -2.32
C TYR A 239 -3.24 0.32 -1.42
N VAL A 240 -1.96 0.36 -1.79
CA VAL A 240 -0.85 -0.27 -1.07
C VAL A 240 0.30 0.72 -0.95
N TRP A 241 0.98 0.70 0.19
CA TRP A 241 2.16 1.53 0.45
C TRP A 241 3.46 0.78 0.16
N THR A 242 4.55 1.54 0.22
CA THR A 242 5.93 1.16 -0.06
C THR A 242 6.23 0.89 -1.53
N THR A 243 7.51 1.08 -1.90
CA THR A 243 8.05 0.85 -3.24
C THR A 243 9.28 -0.06 -3.22
N VAL A 244 9.45 -0.82 -2.12
CA VAL A 244 10.62 -1.69 -1.88
C VAL A 244 10.92 -2.62 -3.05
N ALA A 245 9.88 -3.17 -3.69
CA ALA A 245 10.03 -3.99 -4.89
C ALA A 245 8.76 -4.02 -5.74
N TYR A 246 8.91 -3.68 -7.02
CA TYR A 246 7.84 -3.81 -8.01
C TYR A 246 8.37 -3.97 -9.43
N LEU A 247 7.59 -4.64 -10.26
CA LEU A 247 7.76 -4.64 -11.72
C LEU A 247 6.95 -3.48 -12.31
N VAL A 248 7.54 -2.79 -13.28
CA VAL A 248 6.87 -1.77 -14.09
C VAL A 248 7.04 -2.07 -15.58
N TRP A 249 5.91 -2.08 -16.29
CA TRP A 249 5.88 -2.22 -17.74
C TRP A 249 6.08 -0.86 -18.41
N PRO A 250 6.63 -0.79 -19.63
CA PRO A 250 6.76 0.46 -20.38
C PRO A 250 5.44 1.24 -20.49
N ALA A 251 4.32 0.57 -20.76
CA ALA A 251 2.99 1.18 -20.73
C ALA A 251 2.67 1.85 -19.37
N GLY A 252 3.00 1.19 -18.26
CA GLY A 252 2.84 1.73 -16.91
C GLY A 252 3.77 2.90 -16.62
N ALA A 253 5.05 2.78 -16.95
CA ALA A 253 6.05 3.85 -16.80
C ALA A 253 5.63 5.11 -17.55
N LYS A 254 5.12 4.97 -18.78
CA LYS A 254 4.60 6.09 -19.56
C LYS A 254 3.43 6.78 -18.87
N LEU A 255 2.44 6.00 -18.39
CA LEU A 255 1.31 6.57 -17.66
C LEU A 255 1.76 7.34 -16.42
N LEU A 256 2.68 6.78 -15.63
CA LEU A 256 3.22 7.47 -14.44
C LEU A 256 3.92 8.78 -14.84
N LEU A 257 4.75 8.78 -15.88
CA LEU A 257 5.43 9.99 -16.36
C LEU A 257 4.46 11.05 -16.91
N ASP A 258 3.37 10.63 -17.57
CA ASP A 258 2.34 11.53 -18.10
C ASP A 258 1.51 12.21 -16.98
N ARG A 259 1.62 11.75 -15.72
CA ARG A 259 0.88 12.29 -14.57
C ARG A 259 1.70 13.17 -13.62
N LEU A 260 2.96 13.42 -13.93
CA LEU A 260 3.79 14.33 -13.15
C LEU A 260 3.15 15.74 -13.03
N PRO A 261 3.40 16.45 -11.91
CA PRO A 261 4.32 16.11 -10.82
C PRO A 261 3.76 15.11 -9.80
N VAL A 262 4.66 14.36 -9.16
CA VAL A 262 4.37 13.62 -7.92
C VAL A 262 4.09 14.63 -6.82
N ASN A 263 2.91 14.54 -6.19
CA ASN A 263 2.40 15.54 -5.26
C ASN A 263 2.05 15.01 -3.86
N GLU A 264 2.58 13.84 -3.51
CA GLU A 264 2.55 13.17 -2.20
C GLU A 264 3.72 12.15 -2.17
N PRO A 265 4.02 11.45 -1.06
CA PRO A 265 5.00 10.35 -1.09
C PRO A 265 4.73 9.40 -2.27
N VAL A 266 5.77 8.97 -2.96
CA VAL A 266 5.62 8.32 -4.29
C VAL A 266 4.76 7.07 -4.26
N ASP A 267 4.82 6.30 -3.16
CA ASP A 267 3.98 5.15 -2.92
C ASP A 267 2.51 5.55 -2.74
N ASN A 268 2.20 6.56 -1.92
CA ASN A 268 0.86 7.14 -1.79
C ASN A 268 0.32 7.59 -3.15
N TRP A 269 1.17 8.23 -3.94
CA TRP A 269 0.81 8.79 -5.24
C TRP A 269 0.49 7.68 -6.26
N MET A 270 1.33 6.64 -6.33
CA MET A 270 1.07 5.46 -7.16
C MET A 270 -0.20 4.72 -6.71
N ALA A 271 -0.39 4.56 -5.40
CA ALA A 271 -1.58 3.95 -4.83
C ALA A 271 -2.85 4.75 -5.13
N ALA A 272 -2.78 6.09 -5.13
CA ALA A 272 -3.88 6.95 -5.50
C ALA A 272 -4.32 6.75 -6.96
N LEU A 273 -3.36 6.60 -7.88
CA LEU A 273 -3.64 6.29 -9.28
C LEU A 273 -4.26 4.90 -9.44
N ALA A 274 -3.78 3.91 -8.67
CA ALA A 274 -4.35 2.56 -8.67
C ALA A 274 -5.79 2.57 -8.15
N ALA A 275 -6.07 3.27 -7.05
CA ALA A 275 -7.40 3.40 -6.46
C ALA A 275 -8.39 4.04 -7.44
N GLN A 276 -7.94 5.01 -8.23
CA GLN A 276 -8.73 5.74 -9.25
C GLN A 276 -8.83 4.99 -10.61
N ASP A 277 -8.33 3.76 -10.70
CA ASP A 277 -8.31 2.94 -11.93
C ASP A 277 -7.53 3.57 -13.09
N GLU A 278 -6.58 4.46 -12.78
CA GLU A 278 -5.74 5.12 -13.78
C GLU A 278 -4.53 4.26 -14.15
N ILE A 279 -4.13 3.37 -13.24
CA ILE A 279 -3.15 2.30 -13.49
C ILE A 279 -3.69 0.94 -13.05
N LYS A 280 -3.33 -0.11 -13.79
CA LYS A 280 -3.65 -1.50 -13.48
C LYS A 280 -2.52 -2.10 -12.64
N ALA A 281 -2.66 -1.99 -11.33
CA ALA A 281 -1.69 -2.48 -10.37
C ALA A 281 -2.17 -3.78 -9.72
N TYR A 282 -1.23 -4.70 -9.55
CA TYR A 282 -1.43 -6.01 -8.94
C TYR A 282 -0.38 -6.26 -7.87
N CYS A 283 -0.62 -7.23 -6.99
CA CYS A 283 0.28 -7.64 -5.92
C CYS A 283 0.47 -9.16 -5.95
N VAL A 284 1.71 -9.61 -5.75
CA VAL A 284 1.98 -11.01 -5.43
C VAL A 284 1.57 -11.28 -3.98
N ARG A 285 0.86 -12.38 -3.72
CA ARG A 285 0.38 -12.75 -2.38
C ARG A 285 0.75 -14.20 -2.02
N PRO A 286 1.44 -14.50 -0.91
CA PRO A 286 2.02 -13.55 0.03
C PRO A 286 3.12 -12.69 -0.62
N GLU A 287 3.53 -11.62 0.06
CA GLU A 287 4.69 -10.82 -0.34
C GLU A 287 5.92 -11.71 -0.53
N VAL A 288 6.67 -11.43 -1.59
CA VAL A 288 7.88 -12.19 -1.94
C VAL A 288 9.16 -11.38 -1.77
N VAL A 289 9.02 -10.08 -1.49
CA VAL A 289 10.12 -9.21 -1.07
C VAL A 289 9.65 -8.42 0.15
N LEU A 290 10.40 -8.55 1.24
CA LEU A 290 10.18 -7.80 2.47
C LEU A 290 11.12 -6.60 2.52
N GLN A 291 10.88 -5.69 3.46
CA GLN A 291 11.90 -4.72 3.88
C GLN A 291 12.86 -5.41 4.85
N ALA A 292 14.16 -5.17 4.69
CA ALA A 292 15.21 -5.80 5.50
C ALA A 292 15.13 -5.40 6.98
N ASP A 293 14.72 -4.17 7.24
CA ASP A 293 14.56 -3.60 8.58
C ASP A 293 13.08 -3.22 8.82
N ALA A 294 12.72 -3.08 10.10
CA ALA A 294 11.41 -2.57 10.47
C ALA A 294 11.19 -1.14 9.93
N TRP A 295 9.92 -0.72 9.83
CA TRP A 295 9.56 0.59 9.31
C TRP A 295 10.35 1.71 9.98
N ASN A 296 10.94 2.57 9.15
CA ASN A 296 11.76 3.73 9.51
C ASN A 296 13.09 3.43 10.26
N VAL A 297 13.42 2.17 10.50
CA VAL A 297 14.74 1.79 11.02
C VAL A 297 15.76 1.89 9.87
N ASN A 298 16.89 2.56 10.13
CA ASN A 298 17.99 2.69 9.17
C ASN A 298 17.61 3.38 7.83
N SER A 299 16.48 4.08 7.79
CA SER A 299 15.94 4.79 6.62
C SER A 299 16.65 6.13 6.40
N ASP A 300 16.91 6.47 5.13
CA ASP A 300 17.33 7.82 4.70
C ASP A 300 16.16 8.70 4.25
N VAL A 301 14.95 8.13 4.21
CA VAL A 301 13.71 8.82 3.87
C VAL A 301 12.97 9.12 5.17
N ALA A 302 13.17 10.33 5.71
CA ALA A 302 12.33 10.83 6.78
C ALA A 302 10.92 11.10 6.21
N HIS A 303 9.90 10.47 6.76
CA HIS A 303 8.53 10.64 6.30
C HIS A 303 7.88 11.84 6.97
N SER A 304 7.27 12.72 6.17
CA SER A 304 6.66 13.96 6.63
C SER A 304 5.46 13.73 7.56
N ASP A 305 4.90 12.53 7.55
CA ASP A 305 3.77 12.11 8.38
C ASP A 305 4.16 11.29 9.62
N GLU A 306 5.46 11.09 9.91
CA GLU A 306 5.96 10.38 11.11
C GLU A 306 5.34 10.90 12.42
N HIS A 307 5.12 12.21 12.51
CA HIS A 307 4.57 12.85 13.71
C HIS A 307 3.04 13.00 13.68
N TYR A 308 2.33 12.18 12.90
CA TYR A 308 0.86 12.21 12.84
C TYR A 308 0.21 12.15 14.22
N TRP A 309 0.85 11.38 15.10
CA TRP A 309 0.32 10.88 16.35
C TRP A 309 0.82 11.69 17.57
N GLY A 310 1.69 12.68 17.36
CA GLY A 310 2.25 13.57 18.37
C GLY A 310 3.77 13.43 18.56
N PRO A 311 4.41 14.29 19.37
CA PRO A 311 5.85 14.20 19.64
C PRO A 311 6.24 13.03 20.57
N ASN A 312 5.26 12.40 21.24
CA ASN A 312 5.43 11.28 22.17
C ASN A 312 4.67 10.03 21.75
N SER A 313 4.16 9.99 20.52
CA SER A 313 3.55 8.78 20.00
C SER A 313 4.65 7.83 19.58
N ASP A 314 4.68 6.67 20.22
CA ASP A 314 5.32 5.49 19.65
C ASP A 314 4.56 5.15 18.36
N SER A 315 4.92 5.78 17.24
CA SER A 315 4.69 5.21 15.91
C SER A 315 5.46 3.89 15.75
N ASP A 316 6.33 3.59 16.71
CA ASP A 316 7.06 2.34 16.87
C ASP A 316 6.10 1.14 16.97
N ILE A 317 6.15 0.32 15.92
CA ILE A 317 5.95 -1.14 15.95
C ILE A 317 4.49 -1.61 16.10
N ARG A 318 3.58 -0.82 16.69
CA ARG A 318 2.18 -1.27 16.92
C ARG A 318 1.33 -1.40 15.66
N HIS A 319 1.79 -0.84 14.54
CA HIS A 319 1.07 -0.79 13.27
C HIS A 319 1.76 -1.53 12.13
N SER A 320 2.45 -2.65 12.43
CA SER A 320 3.03 -3.52 11.40
C SER A 320 2.02 -4.55 10.87
N ASP A 321 2.20 -4.99 9.62
CA ASP A 321 1.41 -6.09 9.04
C ASP A 321 1.89 -7.48 9.52
N ALA A 322 2.81 -7.53 10.48
CA ALA A 322 3.34 -8.80 10.99
C ALA A 322 2.25 -9.57 11.74
N PRO A 323 2.02 -10.86 11.43
CA PRO A 323 1.13 -11.69 12.23
C PRO A 323 1.68 -11.79 13.66
N GLU A 324 0.79 -11.72 14.67
CA GLU A 324 1.11 -11.79 16.12
C GLU A 324 2.05 -12.96 16.50
N ALA A 325 2.12 -14.00 15.66
CA ALA A 325 2.99 -15.16 15.85
C ALA A 325 4.50 -14.89 15.73
N MET A 326 4.95 -13.79 15.10
CA MET A 326 6.38 -13.46 14.98
C MET A 326 6.91 -12.51 16.07
N ALA A 327 6.05 -11.81 16.80
CA ALA A 327 6.48 -10.90 17.87
C ALA A 327 7.04 -11.65 19.10
N ALA A 328 6.77 -12.94 19.23
CA ALA A 328 7.16 -13.74 20.40
C ALA A 328 8.60 -14.29 20.35
N SER A 329 9.32 -14.21 19.22
CA SER A 329 10.66 -14.83 19.08
C SER A 329 11.84 -13.89 19.30
N VAL A 330 11.62 -12.60 19.58
CA VAL A 330 12.72 -11.61 19.74
C VAL A 330 13.13 -11.43 21.22
N ALA A 331 12.51 -12.17 22.15
CA ALA A 331 12.75 -11.97 23.59
C ALA A 331 13.88 -12.82 24.21
N GLU A 332 14.50 -13.77 23.49
CA GLU A 332 15.59 -14.57 24.07
C GLU A 332 16.72 -14.80 23.06
N GLY A 333 17.82 -14.06 23.20
CA GLY A 333 19.04 -14.32 22.42
C GLY A 333 20.09 -13.22 22.40
N SER A 334 20.34 -12.52 23.51
CA SER A 334 21.56 -11.70 23.61
C SER A 334 22.76 -12.60 23.91
N CYS A 335 23.48 -13.01 22.87
CA CYS A 335 24.79 -13.64 23.04
C CYS A 335 25.85 -12.55 23.22
N PHE A 336 26.21 -12.38 24.49
CA PHE A 336 27.37 -11.71 25.05
C PHE A 336 28.66 -12.20 24.37
N TRP A 337 29.48 -11.29 23.85
CA TRP A 337 30.87 -11.60 23.46
C TRP A 337 31.78 -11.05 24.55
N ASP A 338 32.22 -11.92 25.47
CA ASP A 338 33.35 -11.62 26.34
C ASP A 338 34.65 -11.76 25.55
N ILE A 339 35.39 -10.66 25.51
CA ILE A 339 36.78 -10.56 25.08
C ILE A 339 37.60 -10.89 26.33
N ASP A 340 38.30 -12.02 26.34
CA ASP A 340 39.40 -12.25 27.27
C ASP A 340 40.71 -12.22 26.50
N SER A 341 41.50 -11.21 26.84
CA SER A 341 42.87 -10.99 26.43
C SER A 341 43.82 -11.79 27.34
N ASP A 342 44.49 -12.80 26.78
CA ASP A 342 45.68 -13.38 27.41
C ASP A 342 46.94 -12.71 26.84
N SER A 343 47.66 -11.96 27.69
CA SER A 343 49.12 -11.79 27.60
C SER A 343 49.67 -11.37 28.97
N GLU A 344 50.33 -12.35 29.61
CA GLU A 344 51.38 -12.29 30.66
C GLU A 344 51.06 -11.81 32.09
#